data_AF-A0A811TJ54-F1
#
_entry.id   AF-A0A811TJ54-F1
#
_cell.length_a   1.000
_cell.length_b   1.000
_cell.length_c   1.000
_cell.angle_alpha   90.00
_cell.angle_beta   90.00
_cell.angle_gamma   90.00
#
_symmetry.space_group_name_H-M   'P 1'
#
loop_
_entity.id
_entity.type
_entity.pdbx_description
1 polymer ?
#
loop_
_entity_poly.entity_id
_entity_poly.type
_entity_poly.pdbx_seq_one_letter_code
_entity_poly.pdbx_strand_id
1 'polypeptide(L)' 'MASILEALDYDTIILIYSDHAAVGVWCDSCSGTYYNYDGKKYFFLETTGYADNWEIGKIWGKYETESPRII' A
#
# COMPACT_ATOMS: atom_id res chain seq x y z
N MET A 1 5.47 0.97 9.80
CA MET A 1 4.22 1.62 9.35
C MET A 1 3.01 0.71 9.61
N ALA A 2 2.94 -0.49 9.03
CA ALA A 2 1.82 -1.44 9.23
C ALA A 2 1.36 -1.56 10.69
N SER A 3 2.24 -1.94 11.62
CA SER A 3 1.87 -2.11 13.03
C SER A 3 1.39 -0.82 13.73
N ILE A 4 1.76 0.37 13.24
CA ILE A 4 1.24 1.64 13.77
C ILE A 4 -0.19 1.85 13.27
N LEU A 5 -0.45 1.57 12.00
CA LEU A 5 -1.78 1.67 11.40
C LEU A 5 -2.75 0.64 12.01
N GLU A 6 -2.30 -0.58 12.21
CA GLU A 6 -3.07 -1.61 12.93
C GLU A 6 -3.38 -1.18 14.37
N ALA A 7 -2.43 -0.54 15.07
CA ALA A 7 -2.68 0.01 16.40
C ALA A 7 -3.69 1.17 16.40
N LEU A 8 -3.91 1.81 15.24
CA LEU A 8 -4.92 2.84 15.02
C LEU A 8 -6.23 2.27 14.42
N ASP A 9 -6.39 0.94 14.43
CA ASP A 9 -7.58 0.22 13.94
C ASP A 9 -7.75 0.25 12.41
N TYR A 10 -6.66 0.48 11.66
CA TYR A 10 -6.65 0.29 10.22
C TYR A 10 -6.25 -1.13 9.85
N ASP A 11 -7.05 -1.76 9.01
CA ASP A 11 -6.73 -3.05 8.41
C ASP A 11 -5.66 -2.88 7.32
N THR A 12 -4.55 -3.61 7.45
CA THR A 12 -3.40 -3.49 6.56
C THR A 12 -2.84 -4.82 6.09
N ILE A 13 -2.22 -4.81 4.92
CA ILE A 13 -1.41 -5.89 4.36
C ILE A 13 -0.01 -5.39 4.06
N ILE A 14 0.95 -6.30 3.93
CA ILE A 14 2.31 -5.96 3.49
C ILE A 14 2.42 -6.23 1.99
N LEU A 15 2.97 -5.25 1.25
CA LEU A 15 3.26 -5.36 -0.17
C LEU A 15 4.78 -5.47 -0.36
N ILE A 16 5.25 -6.64 -0.79
CA ILE A 16 6.67 -6.91 -1.03
C ILE A 16 6.96 -6.88 -2.53
N TYR A 17 7.76 -5.92 -2.96
CA TYR A 17 8.36 -5.81 -4.30
C TYR A 17 9.79 -6.37 -4.29
N SER A 18 10.43 -6.42 -5.46
CA SER A 18 11.76 -6.97 -5.68
C SER A 18 12.85 -6.38 -4.78
N ASP A 19 12.80 -5.09 -4.50
CA ASP A 19 13.77 -4.37 -3.65
C ASP A 19 13.10 -3.36 -2.69
N HIS A 20 11.78 -3.43 -2.52
CA HIS A 20 11.02 -2.44 -1.76
C HIS A 20 9.85 -3.08 -1.00
N ALA A 21 9.47 -2.44 0.09
CA ALA A 21 8.31 -2.81 0.88
C ALA A 21 7.39 -1.61 1.05
N ALA A 22 6.11 -1.83 0.80
CA ALA A 22 5.05 -0.85 1.04
C ALA A 22 3.95 -1.48 1.91
N VAL A 23 2.97 -0.66 2.28
CA VAL A 23 1.78 -1.13 2.99
C VAL A 23 0.58 -1.00 2.07
N GLY A 24 -0.31 -1.98 2.09
CA GLY A 24 -1.67 -1.82 1.58
C GLY A 24 -2.59 -1.47 2.74
N VAL A 25 -3.36 -0.39 2.65
CA VAL A 25 -4.36 -0.01 3.67
C VAL A 25 -5.77 -0.18 3.12
N TRP A 26 -6.65 -0.85 3.86
CA TRP A 26 -8.05 -0.94 3.45
C TRP A 26 -8.71 0.43 3.58
N CYS A 27 -9.41 0.86 2.53
CA CYS A 27 -10.11 2.14 2.50
C CYS A 27 -11.26 2.12 1.50
N ASP A 28 -12.50 2.33 1.96
CA ASP A 28 -13.68 2.26 1.10
C ASP A 28 -13.86 3.48 0.17
N SER A 29 -13.30 4.63 0.55
CA SER A 29 -13.45 5.90 -0.18
C SER A 29 -12.15 6.41 -0.83
N CYS A 30 -11.12 5.57 -0.91
CA CYS A 30 -9.84 5.92 -1.52
C CYS A 30 -9.84 5.68 -3.03
N SER A 31 -8.88 6.30 -3.70
CA SER A 31 -8.64 6.17 -5.14
C SER A 31 -7.16 5.89 -5.43
N GLY A 32 -6.83 5.58 -6.68
CA GLY A 32 -5.47 5.21 -7.09
C GLY A 32 -5.22 3.71 -7.10
N THR A 33 -3.96 3.31 -6.99
CA THR A 33 -3.52 1.92 -7.07
C THR A 33 -3.91 1.14 -5.82
N TYR A 34 -4.55 0.00 -6.03
CA TYR A 34 -4.97 -0.92 -4.98
C TYR A 34 -4.76 -2.37 -5.38
N TYR A 35 -4.76 -3.23 -4.37
CA TYR A 35 -4.64 -4.67 -4.49
C TYR A 35 -5.84 -5.33 -3.79
N ASN A 36 -6.47 -6.29 -4.46
CA ASN A 36 -7.56 -7.05 -3.86
C ASN A 36 -6.99 -8.18 -3.00
N TYR A 37 -7.43 -8.24 -1.75
CA TYR A 37 -7.09 -9.32 -0.81
C TYR A 37 -8.30 -9.58 0.08
N ASP A 38 -8.69 -10.85 0.23
CA ASP A 38 -9.85 -11.27 1.02
C ASP A 38 -11.15 -10.46 0.77
N GLY A 39 -11.42 -10.14 -0.50
CA GLY A 39 -12.61 -9.37 -0.91
C GLY A 39 -12.56 -7.87 -0.62
N LYS A 40 -11.47 -7.36 -0.06
CA LYS A 40 -11.25 -5.92 0.23
C LYS A 40 -10.24 -5.30 -0.72
N LYS A 41 -10.34 -3.98 -0.91
CA LYS A 41 -9.37 -3.17 -1.67
C LYS A 41 -8.38 -2.51 -0.72
N TYR A 42 -7.11 -2.92 -0.83
CA TYR A 42 -6.00 -2.34 -0.07
C TYR A 42 -5.20 -1.39 -0.95
N PHE A 43 -5.23 -0.10 -0.64
CA PHE A 43 -4.59 0.95 -1.44
C PHE A 43 -3.12 1.08 -1.08
N PHE A 44 -2.28 1.28 -2.10
CA PHE A 44 -0.83 1.42 -1.94
C PHE A 44 -0.51 2.63 -1.05
N LEU A 45 0.28 2.41 -0.01
CA LEU A 45 0.79 3.44 0.88
C LEU A 45 2.31 3.31 0.96
N GLU A 46 2.99 4.30 0.42
CA GLU A 46 4.44 4.41 0.45
C GLU A 46 4.94 4.55 1.90
N THR A 47 6.04 3.87 2.23
CA THR A 47 6.58 3.84 3.60
C THR A 47 7.93 4.55 3.76
N THR A 48 8.69 4.72 2.68
CA THR A 48 10.05 5.31 2.73
C THR A 48 10.32 6.36 1.64
N GLY A 49 9.34 6.70 0.79
CA GLY A 49 9.52 7.64 -0.32
C GLY A 49 9.75 9.11 0.09
N TYR A 50 10.11 9.95 -0.89
CA TYR A 50 10.24 11.42 -0.74
C TYR A 50 8.86 12.12 -0.70
N ALA A 51 8.84 13.34 -0.14
CA ALA A 51 7.67 14.09 0.34
C ALA A 51 6.52 14.39 -0.65
N ASP A 52 6.58 13.93 -1.90
CA ASP A 52 5.54 14.14 -2.91
C ASP A 52 4.81 12.84 -3.32
N ASN A 53 5.16 11.69 -2.74
CA ASN A 53 4.62 10.37 -3.08
C ASN A 53 3.93 9.65 -1.91
N TRP A 54 3.42 10.40 -0.94
CA TRP A 54 2.75 9.84 0.26
C TRP A 54 1.22 9.81 0.16
N GLU A 55 0.66 10.28 -0.95
CA GLU A 55 -0.78 10.17 -1.21
C GLU A 55 -1.19 8.70 -1.30
N ILE A 56 -2.29 8.34 -0.65
CA ILE A 56 -2.84 6.98 -0.72
C ILE A 56 -3.15 6.63 -2.17
N GLY A 57 -2.73 5.44 -2.59
CA GLY A 57 -2.89 4.94 -3.95
C GLY A 57 -1.90 5.52 -4.96
N LYS A 58 -1.00 6.43 -4.56
CA LYS A 58 0.03 6.98 -5.44
C LYS A 58 1.25 6.07 -5.48
N ILE A 59 1.32 5.29 -6.55
CA ILE A 59 2.48 4.47 -6.90
C ILE A 59 3.38 5.24 -7.88
N TRP A 60 4.65 4.84 -8.00
CA TRP A 60 5.61 5.55 -8.84
C TRP A 60 6.67 4.60 -9.42
N GLY A 61 7.26 5.04 -10.53
CA GLY A 61 8.43 4.38 -11.13
C GLY A 61 8.16 2.92 -11.50
N LYS A 62 9.13 2.04 -11.23
CA LYS A 62 9.05 0.63 -11.64
C LYS A 62 7.89 -0.14 -11.01
N TYR A 63 7.43 0.28 -9.83
CA TYR A 63 6.36 -0.40 -9.09
C TYR A 63 5.00 -0.27 -9.78
N GLU A 64 4.81 0.70 -10.69
CA GLU A 64 3.61 0.83 -11.53
C GLU A 64 3.35 -0.41 -12.39
N THR A 65 4.41 -1.15 -12.73
CA THR A 65 4.36 -2.32 -13.61
C THR A 65 4.69 -3.63 -12.89
N GLU A 66 5.25 -3.54 -11.68
CA GLU A 66 5.60 -4.69 -10.87
C GLU A 66 4.41 -5.11 -10.00
N SER A 67 4.12 -6.41 -9.95
CA SER A 67 3.11 -6.94 -9.02
C SER A 67 3.79 -7.34 -7.70
N PRO A 68 3.39 -6.76 -6.56
CA PRO A 68 3.94 -7.16 -5.27
C PRO A 68 3.41 -8.52 -4.86
N ARG A 69 4.17 -9.21 -4.01
CA ARG A 69 3.67 -10.30 -3.18
C ARG A 69 2.93 -9.71 -1.98
N ILE A 70 1.71 -10.18 -1.75
CA ILE A 70 0.88 -9.81 -0.60
C ILE A 70 1.16 -10.78 0.56
N ILE A 71 1.38 -10.23 1.76
CA ILE A 71 1.58 -10.97 3.02
C ILE A 71 0.65 -10.40 4.09
#